data_AF-A0A1F3D988-F1
#
_entry.id   AF-A0A1F3D988-F1
#
_cell.length_a   1.000
_cell.length_b   1.000
_cell.length_c   1.000
_cell.angle_alpha   90.00
_cell.angle_beta   90.00
_cell.angle_gamma   90.00
#
_symmetry.space_group_name_H-M   'P 1'
#
loop_
_entity.id
_entity.type
_entity.pdbx_description
1 polymer ?
#
loop_
_entity_poly.entity_id
_entity_poly.type
_entity_poly.pdbx_seq_one_letter_code
_entity_poly.pdbx_strand_id
1 'polypeptide(L)'
;MKNNFQSMKGVIFFTALFSCSQLTGQTSDCKVLIPEIVGTYVGECKNSLAHGKGTATGIDRYEGHFIKGLPDGNGTYTWSYGAFYKGEWKRGLRDGEGEMVYVTAKGDSLVKGYWRSGNYIGERSIPAYSVIRKDNLLSTNLRKTGEGDVVIIKIMMKGQVNYKVGGLSMASSSGTRYKAGRYEGIQSVRYPLDLKITYTTNNPISRSSFDVVFECTINEPGKWEITLNN
;
A
#
# COMPACT_ATOMS: atom_id res chain seq x y z
N MET A 1 59.80 -41.71 -53.25
CA MET A 1 60.03 -40.46 -54.02
C MET A 1 59.57 -39.28 -53.17
N LYS A 2 60.39 -38.22 -53.15
CA LYS A 2 60.18 -36.86 -52.58
C LYS A 2 60.29 -36.65 -51.06
N ASN A 3 61.54 -36.44 -50.64
CA ASN A 3 62.05 -35.35 -49.79
C ASN A 3 61.14 -34.12 -49.57
N ASN A 4 61.06 -33.55 -48.35
CA ASN A 4 61.93 -32.47 -47.84
C ASN A 4 61.38 -31.73 -46.59
N PHE A 5 62.20 -31.71 -45.55
CA PHE A 5 62.64 -30.60 -44.64
C PHE A 5 61.73 -29.45 -44.15
N GLN A 6 61.87 -29.21 -42.83
CA GLN A 6 61.84 -27.96 -42.03
C GLN A 6 60.52 -27.38 -41.50
N SER A 7 60.37 -27.32 -40.17
CA SER A 7 60.80 -26.16 -39.33
C SER A 7 60.15 -26.25 -37.94
N MET A 8 60.97 -26.13 -36.89
CA MET A 8 60.50 -25.85 -35.53
C MET A 8 59.70 -24.55 -35.47
N LYS A 9 58.58 -24.54 -34.74
CA LYS A 9 58.07 -23.36 -34.01
C LYS A 9 57.51 -23.82 -32.68
N GLY A 10 58.06 -23.25 -31.60
CA GLY A 10 57.72 -23.57 -30.22
C GLY A 10 56.26 -23.28 -29.90
N VAL A 11 55.64 -24.19 -29.15
CA VAL A 11 54.35 -23.96 -28.52
C VAL A 11 54.64 -23.51 -27.10
N ILE A 12 54.46 -22.22 -26.85
CA ILE A 12 54.48 -21.62 -25.52
C ILE A 12 53.21 -22.09 -24.81
N PHE A 13 53.35 -22.90 -23.76
CA PHE A 13 52.27 -23.18 -22.82
C PHE A 13 51.95 -21.89 -22.06
N PHE A 14 50.89 -21.18 -22.47
CA PHE A 14 50.27 -20.16 -21.62
C PHE A 14 49.44 -20.91 -20.56
N THR A 15 50.09 -21.30 -19.46
CA THR A 15 49.37 -21.61 -18.24
C THR A 15 48.77 -20.31 -17.72
N ALA A 16 47.51 -20.06 -18.07
CA ALA A 16 46.72 -19.05 -17.40
C ALA A 16 46.57 -19.48 -15.94
N LEU A 17 47.45 -18.96 -15.08
CA LEU A 17 47.22 -18.90 -13.65
C LEU A 17 46.01 -18.00 -13.44
N PHE A 18 44.82 -18.57 -13.56
CA PHE A 18 43.65 -18.02 -12.90
C PHE A 18 43.95 -18.14 -11.41
N SER A 19 44.55 -17.09 -10.86
CA SER A 19 44.48 -16.83 -9.43
C SER A 19 42.99 -16.71 -9.12
N CYS A 20 42.39 -17.82 -8.72
CA CYS A 20 41.17 -17.84 -7.96
C CYS A 20 41.51 -17.06 -6.70
N SER A 21 41.32 -15.74 -6.74
CA SER A 21 41.26 -14.92 -5.55
C SER A 21 40.17 -15.57 -4.72
N GLN A 22 40.58 -16.30 -3.69
CA GLN A 22 39.69 -16.81 -2.68
C GLN A 22 38.87 -15.60 -2.24
N LEU A 23 37.59 -15.58 -2.62
CA LEU A 23 36.60 -14.75 -1.97
C LEU A 23 36.59 -15.28 -0.55
N THR A 24 37.44 -14.68 0.29
CA THR A 24 37.31 -14.75 1.72
C THR A 24 35.87 -14.33 1.98
N GLY A 25 35.02 -15.30 2.36
CA GLY A 25 33.69 -15.03 2.84
C GLY A 25 33.85 -14.13 4.05
N GLN A 26 33.78 -12.82 3.80
CA GLN A 26 33.80 -11.82 4.83
C GLN A 26 32.48 -12.02 5.54
N THR A 27 32.51 -12.74 6.66
CA THR A 27 31.39 -12.82 7.59
C THR A 27 31.15 -11.39 8.04
N SER A 28 30.29 -10.69 7.31
CA SER A 28 29.95 -9.32 7.61
C SER A 28 29.34 -9.33 9.01
N ASP A 29 29.91 -8.58 9.96
CA ASP A 29 29.44 -8.40 11.35
C ASP A 29 28.10 -7.63 11.42
N CYS A 30 27.26 -7.86 10.41
CA CYS A 30 26.05 -7.15 10.09
C CYS A 30 24.91 -7.88 10.76
N LYS A 31 24.43 -7.26 11.84
CA LYS A 31 23.45 -7.87 12.72
C LYS A 31 22.05 -7.75 12.11
N VAL A 32 21.33 -8.86 12.13
CA VAL A 32 19.89 -8.95 11.92
C VAL A 32 19.23 -9.02 13.30
N LEU A 33 18.10 -8.34 13.48
CA LEU A 33 17.47 -8.17 14.80
C LEU A 33 16.21 -9.02 14.99
N ILE A 34 15.92 -9.91 14.04
CA ILE A 34 14.84 -10.89 14.15
C ILE A 34 15.46 -12.22 14.61
N PRO A 35 15.13 -12.71 15.82
CA PRO A 35 15.74 -13.90 16.40
C PRO A 35 15.70 -15.14 15.51
N GLU A 36 14.62 -15.34 14.77
CA GLU A 36 14.38 -16.51 13.94
C GLU A 36 15.31 -16.57 12.70
N ILE A 37 15.85 -15.43 12.27
CA ILE A 37 16.70 -15.30 11.06
C ILE A 37 18.10 -14.73 11.39
N VAL A 38 18.52 -14.71 12.65
CA VAL A 38 19.76 -14.06 13.11
C VAL A 38 21.07 -14.77 12.70
N GLY A 39 21.00 -15.97 12.11
CA GLY A 39 22.15 -16.84 11.87
C GLY A 39 23.23 -16.22 10.97
N THR A 40 23.10 -16.38 9.66
CA THR A 40 24.00 -15.77 8.67
C THR A 40 23.28 -14.65 7.93
N TYR A 41 24.03 -13.61 7.56
CA TYR A 41 23.54 -12.53 6.72
C TYR A 41 24.50 -12.28 5.57
N VAL A 42 23.93 -12.17 4.36
CA VAL A 42 24.66 -11.79 3.15
C VAL A 42 23.88 -10.67 2.47
N GLY A 43 24.47 -9.48 2.42
CA GLY A 43 23.83 -8.34 1.79
C GLY A 43 24.49 -7.03 2.14
N GLU A 44 23.82 -5.95 1.75
CA GLU A 44 24.21 -4.60 2.08
C GLU A 44 24.17 -4.38 3.61
N CYS A 45 25.03 -3.50 4.12
CA CYS A 45 25.20 -3.31 5.55
C CYS A 45 25.54 -1.87 5.89
N LYS A 46 24.96 -1.36 6.98
CA LYS A 46 25.17 0.01 7.45
C LYS A 46 25.20 0.04 8.98
N ASN A 47 26.26 0.63 9.54
CA ASN A 47 26.46 0.73 10.99
C ASN A 47 26.34 -0.64 11.71
N SER A 48 26.98 -1.67 11.17
CA SER A 48 26.94 -3.06 11.67
C SER A 48 25.55 -3.68 11.76
N LEU A 49 24.58 -3.14 11.01
CA LEU A 49 23.22 -3.66 10.90
C LEU A 49 22.91 -3.95 9.43
N ALA A 50 22.14 -5.02 9.19
CA ALA A 50 21.59 -5.29 7.86
C ALA A 50 20.82 -4.06 7.34
N HIS A 51 21.09 -3.66 6.10
CA HIS A 51 20.49 -2.47 5.49
C HIS A 51 20.54 -2.59 3.97
N GLY A 52 19.50 -2.21 3.24
CA GLY A 52 19.46 -2.44 1.78
C GLY A 52 19.05 -3.87 1.45
N LYS A 53 19.42 -4.40 0.27
CA LYS A 53 19.06 -5.77 -0.12
C LYS A 53 19.96 -6.78 0.56
N GLY A 54 19.37 -7.88 1.03
CA GLY A 54 20.12 -8.97 1.63
C GLY A 54 19.30 -10.23 1.87
N THR A 55 20.00 -11.25 2.32
CA THR A 55 19.46 -12.55 2.73
C THR A 55 19.93 -12.85 4.14
N ALA A 56 18.99 -13.10 5.05
CA ALA A 56 19.23 -13.57 6.40
C ALA A 56 18.76 -15.03 6.52
N THR A 57 19.57 -15.89 7.13
CA THR A 57 19.27 -17.33 7.28
C THR A 57 19.58 -17.76 8.71
N GLY A 58 18.55 -18.15 9.45
CA GLY A 58 18.62 -18.73 10.78
C GLY A 58 17.83 -20.04 10.83
N ILE A 59 16.90 -20.13 11.79
CA ILE A 59 15.88 -21.18 11.79
C ILE A 59 14.96 -20.99 10.58
N ASP A 60 14.55 -19.76 10.35
CA ASP A 60 13.80 -19.33 9.18
C ASP A 60 14.73 -18.61 8.18
N ARG A 61 14.20 -18.21 7.03
CA ARG A 61 14.94 -17.45 6.02
C ARG A 61 14.16 -16.21 5.60
N TYR A 62 14.84 -15.08 5.47
CA TYR A 62 14.30 -13.87 4.84
C TYR A 62 15.21 -13.40 3.71
N GLU A 63 14.60 -13.04 2.59
CA GLU A 63 15.26 -12.43 1.44
C GLU A 63 14.49 -11.18 1.02
N GLY A 64 15.14 -10.02 1.08
CA GLY A 64 14.47 -8.76 0.81
C GLY A 64 15.26 -7.55 1.26
N HIS A 65 14.53 -6.48 1.53
CA HIS A 65 15.11 -5.23 1.99
C HIS A 65 15.16 -5.17 3.53
N PHE A 66 16.23 -4.58 4.04
CA PHE A 66 16.45 -4.34 5.46
C PHE A 66 16.62 -2.86 5.73
N ILE A 67 16.14 -2.41 6.89
CA ILE A 67 16.50 -1.11 7.47
C ILE A 67 16.81 -1.32 8.96
N LYS A 68 18.04 -0.96 9.36
CA LYS A 68 18.50 -1.03 10.76
C LYS A 68 18.35 -2.43 11.35
N GLY A 69 18.71 -3.46 10.58
CA GLY A 69 18.70 -4.85 11.03
C GLY A 69 17.34 -5.54 10.97
N LEU A 70 16.28 -4.87 10.52
CA LEU A 70 14.93 -5.41 10.42
C LEU A 70 14.46 -5.50 8.96
N PRO A 71 13.69 -6.53 8.58
CA PRO A 71 12.92 -6.54 7.33
C PRO A 71 12.10 -5.25 7.16
N ASP A 72 12.26 -4.56 6.04
CA ASP A 72 11.55 -3.32 5.74
C ASP A 72 11.52 -3.07 4.21
N GLY A 73 10.34 -2.85 3.64
CA GLY A 73 10.10 -2.84 2.20
C GLY A 73 9.66 -4.21 1.68
N ASN A 74 10.02 -4.55 0.44
CA ASN A 74 9.59 -5.83 -0.16
C ASN A 74 10.54 -6.97 0.18
N GLY A 75 9.98 -8.14 0.53
CA GLY A 75 10.75 -9.36 0.77
C GLY A 75 9.90 -10.61 0.94
N THR A 76 10.59 -11.75 0.95
CA THR A 76 10.04 -13.08 1.16
C THR A 76 10.59 -13.65 2.45
N TYR A 77 9.71 -14.10 3.34
CA TYR A 77 10.05 -14.84 4.54
C TYR A 77 9.56 -16.27 4.38
N THR A 78 10.46 -17.23 4.58
CA THR A 78 10.19 -18.67 4.51
C THR A 78 10.40 -19.24 5.90
N TRP A 79 9.32 -19.80 6.47
CA TRP A 79 9.40 -20.52 7.73
C TRP A 79 10.05 -21.90 7.53
N SER A 80 10.76 -22.38 8.54
CA SER A 80 11.41 -23.71 8.55
C SER A 80 10.48 -24.88 8.19
N TYR A 81 9.18 -24.77 8.48
CA TYR A 81 8.16 -25.77 8.16
C TYR A 81 7.57 -25.63 6.74
N GLY A 82 8.14 -24.77 5.90
CA GLY A 82 7.84 -24.67 4.46
C GLY A 82 6.79 -23.61 4.06
N ALA A 83 6.07 -23.03 5.01
CA ALA A 83 5.21 -21.88 4.71
C ALA A 83 6.07 -20.68 4.26
N PHE A 84 5.47 -19.76 3.50
CA PHE A 84 6.14 -18.50 3.20
C PHE A 84 5.18 -17.33 3.09
N TYR A 85 5.71 -16.12 3.26
CA TYR A 85 5.04 -14.86 2.97
C TYR A 85 5.92 -14.04 2.05
N LYS A 86 5.36 -13.57 0.95
CA LYS A 86 5.99 -12.64 0.01
C LYS A 86 5.18 -11.36 -0.04
N GLY A 87 5.76 -10.23 0.30
CA GLY A 87 5.04 -8.97 0.33
C GLY A 87 5.81 -7.84 0.99
N GLU A 88 5.05 -6.87 1.48
CA GLU A 88 5.55 -5.68 2.15
C GLU A 88 5.83 -5.93 3.64
N TRP A 89 6.91 -5.32 4.11
CA TRP A 89 7.41 -5.40 5.46
C TRP A 89 7.65 -4.01 6.01
N LYS A 90 7.44 -3.83 7.31
CA LYS A 90 7.76 -2.61 8.02
C LYS A 90 8.24 -2.95 9.40
N ARG A 91 9.49 -2.55 9.73
CA ARG A 91 10.10 -2.78 11.05
C ARG A 91 9.98 -4.25 11.52
N GLY A 92 10.20 -5.20 10.62
CA GLY A 92 10.19 -6.63 10.93
C GLY A 92 8.82 -7.30 10.91
N LEU A 93 7.74 -6.57 10.64
CA LEU A 93 6.39 -7.12 10.56
C LEU A 93 5.87 -7.06 9.13
N ARG A 94 5.07 -8.06 8.73
CA ARG A 94 4.26 -8.01 7.51
C ARG A 94 3.33 -6.80 7.58
N ASP A 95 3.42 -5.87 6.63
CA ASP A 95 2.67 -4.63 6.64
C ASP A 95 2.53 -4.08 5.21
N GLY A 96 1.32 -4.17 4.64
CA GLY A 96 1.03 -3.88 3.23
C GLY A 96 0.53 -5.10 2.48
N GLU A 97 0.64 -5.07 1.14
CA GLU A 97 0.18 -6.13 0.26
C GLU A 97 1.12 -7.35 0.30
N GLY A 98 0.57 -8.55 0.22
CA GLY A 98 1.36 -9.76 0.09
C GLY A 98 0.56 -11.02 -0.20
N GLU A 99 1.29 -12.12 -0.30
CA GLU A 99 0.81 -13.47 -0.53
C GLU A 99 1.42 -14.39 0.54
N MET A 100 0.58 -15.16 1.24
CA MET A 100 1.00 -16.14 2.22
C MET A 100 0.58 -17.54 1.78
N VAL A 101 1.53 -18.48 1.77
CA VAL A 101 1.25 -19.90 1.62
C VAL A 101 1.33 -20.55 2.98
N TYR A 102 0.22 -21.15 3.42
CA TYR A 102 0.14 -21.98 4.60
C TYR A 102 0.33 -23.44 4.21
N VAL A 103 1.27 -24.14 4.86
CA VAL A 103 1.39 -25.59 4.74
C VAL A 103 0.44 -26.22 5.75
N THR A 104 -0.58 -26.94 5.26
CA THR A 104 -1.58 -27.60 6.12
C THR A 104 -1.65 -29.10 5.83
N ALA A 105 -2.19 -29.89 6.76
CA ALA A 105 -2.39 -31.33 6.57
C ALA A 105 -3.31 -31.68 5.38
N LYS A 106 -4.12 -30.72 4.90
CA LYS A 106 -5.01 -30.88 3.73
C LYS A 106 -4.39 -30.39 2.42
N GLY A 107 -3.14 -29.94 2.45
CA GLY A 107 -2.43 -29.30 1.34
C GLY A 107 -2.17 -27.81 1.59
N ASP A 108 -1.45 -27.19 0.65
CA ASP A 108 -1.05 -25.79 0.75
C ASP A 108 -2.25 -24.86 0.47
N SER A 109 -2.37 -23.79 1.25
CA SER A 109 -3.40 -22.75 1.06
C SER A 109 -2.72 -21.42 0.76
N LEU A 110 -2.95 -20.86 -0.43
CA LEU A 110 -2.50 -19.53 -0.83
C LEU A 110 -3.55 -18.48 -0.44
N VAL A 111 -3.11 -17.46 0.30
CA VAL A 111 -3.92 -16.32 0.69
C VAL A 111 -3.23 -15.05 0.20
N LYS A 112 -3.93 -14.27 -0.63
CA LYS A 112 -3.48 -12.94 -1.05
C LYS A 112 -4.25 -11.87 -0.29
N GLY A 113 -3.60 -10.76 0.01
CA GLY A 113 -4.30 -9.61 0.61
C GLY A 113 -3.35 -8.69 1.35
N TYR A 114 -3.85 -8.10 2.42
CA TYR A 114 -3.17 -7.07 3.18
C TYR A 114 -2.85 -7.56 4.58
N TRP A 115 -1.70 -7.12 5.08
CA TRP A 115 -1.27 -7.31 6.46
C TRP A 115 -1.08 -5.95 7.12
N ARG A 116 -1.35 -5.89 8.43
CA ARG A 116 -1.01 -4.72 9.25
C ARG A 116 -0.41 -5.19 10.56
N SER A 117 0.83 -4.76 10.81
CA SER A 117 1.57 -5.14 12.02
C SER A 117 1.55 -6.66 12.28
N GLY A 118 1.75 -7.45 11.22
CA GLY A 118 1.81 -8.92 11.28
C GLY A 118 0.47 -9.65 11.15
N ASN A 119 -0.67 -8.96 11.27
CA ASN A 119 -2.01 -9.56 11.20
C ASN A 119 -2.59 -9.50 9.79
N TYR A 120 -3.17 -10.60 9.30
CA TYR A 120 -3.90 -10.62 8.02
C TYR A 120 -5.22 -9.85 8.16
N ILE A 121 -5.44 -8.87 7.29
CA ILE A 121 -6.64 -8.02 7.28
C ILE A 121 -7.59 -8.28 6.10
N GLY A 122 -7.25 -9.20 5.20
CA GLY A 122 -8.05 -9.53 4.01
C GLY A 122 -7.51 -8.94 2.70
N GLU A 123 -8.07 -9.32 1.56
CA GLU A 123 -7.91 -8.56 0.30
C GLU A 123 -8.36 -7.11 0.54
N ARG A 124 -7.64 -6.12 0.00
CA ARG A 124 -7.85 -4.68 0.27
C ARG A 124 -9.35 -4.36 0.39
N SER A 125 -9.87 -4.10 1.59
CA SER A 125 -11.13 -3.38 1.72
C SER A 125 -10.81 -1.94 1.38
N ILE A 126 -10.90 -1.59 0.10
CA ILE A 126 -11.03 -0.18 -0.27
C ILE A 126 -12.25 0.28 0.54
N PRO A 127 -12.09 1.20 1.51
CA PRO A 127 -13.22 1.58 2.33
C PRO A 127 -14.29 2.12 1.39
N ALA A 128 -15.54 1.80 1.69
CA ALA A 128 -16.67 2.17 0.84
C ALA A 128 -16.64 3.66 0.42
N TYR A 129 -16.04 4.51 1.25
CA TYR A 129 -15.62 5.87 0.93
C TYR A 129 -14.37 6.29 1.71
N SER A 130 -13.73 7.38 1.31
CA SER A 130 -12.66 8.09 2.02
C SER A 130 -12.95 9.60 2.04
N VAL A 131 -12.75 10.26 3.18
CA VAL A 131 -12.82 11.73 3.29
C VAL A 131 -11.42 12.30 3.08
N ILE A 132 -11.27 13.18 2.10
CA ILE A 132 -10.00 13.80 1.70
C ILE A 132 -9.80 15.15 2.41
N ARG A 133 -10.85 15.97 2.46
CA ARG A 133 -10.79 17.32 3.04
C ARG A 133 -12.10 17.68 3.74
N LYS A 134 -11.99 18.37 4.87
CA LYS A 134 -13.12 18.84 5.69
C LYS A 134 -12.75 20.16 6.36
N ASP A 135 -13.16 21.27 5.76
CA ASP A 135 -12.92 22.62 6.28
C ASP A 135 -14.24 23.23 6.76
N ASN A 136 -14.23 23.85 7.95
CA ASN A 136 -15.37 24.54 8.55
C ASN A 136 -16.66 23.69 8.66
N LEU A 137 -16.51 22.37 8.87
CA LEU A 137 -17.60 21.43 9.14
C LEU A 137 -17.49 20.88 10.55
N LEU A 138 -18.61 20.79 11.27
CA LEU A 138 -18.64 20.14 12.58
C LEU A 138 -18.50 18.63 12.44
N SER A 139 -19.32 18.02 11.58
CA SER A 139 -19.29 16.56 11.35
C SER A 139 -19.81 16.18 9.97
N THR A 140 -19.46 14.96 9.55
CA THR A 140 -19.88 14.39 8.26
C THR A 140 -20.28 12.95 8.43
N ASN A 141 -21.32 12.50 7.72
CA ASN A 141 -21.73 11.09 7.68
C ASN A 141 -21.99 10.67 6.23
N LEU A 142 -21.34 9.60 5.78
CA LEU A 142 -21.53 9.01 4.46
C LEU A 142 -22.05 7.60 4.65
N ARG A 143 -23.19 7.29 4.02
CA ARG A 143 -23.86 6.00 4.18
C ARG A 143 -24.41 5.50 2.86
N LYS A 144 -24.15 4.24 2.53
CA LYS A 144 -24.83 3.51 1.46
C LYS A 144 -26.27 3.21 1.89
N THR A 145 -27.23 3.58 1.06
CA THR A 145 -28.67 3.51 1.35
C THR A 145 -29.43 2.51 0.47
N GLY A 146 -28.76 1.91 -0.52
CA GLY A 146 -29.32 0.89 -1.40
C GLY A 146 -28.49 0.72 -2.67
N GLU A 147 -29.07 0.02 -3.65
CA GLU A 147 -28.50 -0.11 -4.99
C GLU A 147 -28.82 1.12 -5.86
N GLY A 148 -28.01 1.36 -6.90
CA GLY A 148 -28.16 2.46 -7.84
C GLY A 148 -26.88 3.26 -8.07
N ASP A 149 -27.01 4.44 -8.69
CA ASP A 149 -25.91 5.28 -9.17
C ASP A 149 -26.12 6.75 -8.77
N VAL A 150 -26.69 6.94 -7.57
CA VAL A 150 -27.15 8.22 -7.06
C VAL A 150 -26.45 8.58 -5.76
N VAL A 151 -25.96 9.81 -5.66
CA VAL A 151 -25.44 10.41 -4.42
C VAL A 151 -26.32 11.57 -4.02
N ILE A 152 -26.87 11.54 -2.80
CA ILE A 152 -27.69 12.61 -2.22
C ILE A 152 -26.86 13.37 -1.19
N ILE A 153 -26.90 14.70 -1.27
CA ILE A 153 -26.22 15.61 -0.36
C ILE A 153 -27.25 16.30 0.54
N LYS A 154 -27.06 16.15 1.85
CA LYS A 154 -27.82 16.83 2.90
C LYS A 154 -26.90 17.79 3.64
N ILE A 155 -27.14 19.09 3.47
CA ILE A 155 -26.48 20.11 4.28
C ILE A 155 -27.37 20.39 5.48
N MET A 156 -26.82 20.26 6.68
CA MET A 156 -27.53 20.39 7.94
C MET A 156 -27.03 21.60 8.72
N MET A 157 -27.94 22.26 9.43
CA MET A 157 -27.64 23.32 10.39
C MET A 157 -28.61 23.20 11.56
N LYS A 158 -28.10 23.16 12.80
CA LYS A 158 -28.91 22.98 14.02
C LYS A 158 -29.87 21.77 13.97
N GLY A 159 -29.42 20.67 13.39
CA GLY A 159 -30.21 19.42 13.28
C GLY A 159 -31.31 19.42 12.22
N GLN A 160 -31.46 20.49 11.42
CA GLN A 160 -32.40 20.56 10.32
C GLN A 160 -31.69 20.73 8.98
N VAL A 161 -32.35 20.31 7.89
CA VAL A 161 -31.83 20.48 6.53
C VAL A 161 -31.79 21.98 6.21
N ASN A 162 -30.60 22.48 5.88
CA ASN A 162 -30.38 23.84 5.44
C ASN A 162 -30.41 23.92 3.90
N TYR A 163 -31.49 24.48 3.37
CA TYR A 163 -31.73 24.62 1.93
C TYR A 163 -31.33 25.99 1.36
N LYS A 164 -30.82 26.91 2.19
CA LYS A 164 -30.47 28.29 1.80
C LYS A 164 -28.98 28.60 1.99
N VAL A 165 -28.11 27.69 1.60
CA VAL A 165 -26.66 27.96 1.56
C VAL A 165 -26.31 28.82 0.35
N GLY A 166 -25.33 29.71 0.51
CA GLY A 166 -24.81 30.53 -0.58
C GLY A 166 -23.81 29.75 -1.44
N GLY A 167 -23.74 30.06 -2.73
CA GLY A 167 -22.63 29.62 -3.59
C GLY A 167 -22.44 28.10 -3.71
N LEU A 168 -23.48 27.29 -3.51
CA LEU A 168 -23.34 25.83 -3.55
C LEU A 168 -22.85 25.33 -4.91
N SER A 169 -21.59 24.88 -4.92
CA SER A 169 -20.92 24.28 -6.06
C SER A 169 -20.52 22.84 -5.74
N MET A 170 -20.73 21.96 -6.70
CA MET A 170 -20.36 20.54 -6.63
C MET A 170 -19.60 20.18 -7.89
N ALA A 171 -18.35 19.75 -7.73
CA ALA A 171 -17.54 19.18 -8.80
C ALA A 171 -17.40 17.68 -8.55
N SER A 172 -17.69 16.88 -9.58
CA SER A 172 -17.64 15.43 -9.51
C SER A 172 -16.85 14.85 -10.67
N SER A 173 -16.13 13.74 -10.45
CA SER A 173 -15.39 13.05 -11.50
C SER A 173 -16.31 12.34 -12.51
N SER A 174 -17.57 12.11 -12.14
CA SER A 174 -18.59 11.50 -13.00
C SER A 174 -20.01 11.95 -12.60
N GLY A 175 -21.00 11.53 -13.40
CA GLY A 175 -22.41 11.83 -13.17
C GLY A 175 -22.80 13.27 -13.52
N THR A 176 -24.07 13.57 -13.29
CA THR A 176 -24.64 14.90 -13.52
C THR A 176 -25.40 15.38 -12.28
N ARG A 177 -25.28 16.67 -11.97
CA ARG A 177 -26.03 17.27 -10.87
C ARG A 177 -27.52 17.18 -11.14
N TYR A 178 -28.30 16.80 -10.13
CA TYR A 178 -29.75 16.76 -10.20
C TYR A 178 -30.39 17.14 -8.85
N LYS A 179 -31.69 17.45 -8.87
CA LYS A 179 -32.48 17.72 -7.68
C LYS A 179 -33.24 16.48 -7.24
N ALA A 180 -32.91 15.96 -6.06
CA ALA A 180 -33.59 14.83 -5.43
C ALA A 180 -34.67 15.33 -4.46
N GLY A 181 -35.77 15.84 -5.01
CA GLY A 181 -36.80 16.54 -4.23
C GLY A 181 -36.23 17.81 -3.57
N ARG A 182 -36.07 17.79 -2.25
CA ARG A 182 -35.51 18.93 -1.47
C ARG A 182 -33.98 18.94 -1.39
N TYR A 183 -33.36 17.85 -1.80
CA TYR A 183 -31.93 17.63 -1.67
C TYR A 183 -31.20 17.86 -2.99
N GLU A 184 -29.92 18.10 -2.86
CA GLU A 184 -28.98 18.18 -3.98
C GLU A 184 -28.42 16.78 -4.23
N GLY A 185 -28.10 16.45 -5.47
CA GLY A 185 -27.56 15.14 -5.77
C GLY A 185 -26.78 15.07 -7.06
N ILE A 186 -26.18 13.92 -7.28
CA ILE A 186 -25.53 13.52 -8.53
C ILE A 186 -26.12 12.17 -8.94
N GLN A 187 -26.54 12.05 -10.19
CA GLN A 187 -27.08 10.82 -10.78
C GLN A 187 -26.17 10.34 -11.92
N SER A 188 -26.35 9.09 -12.35
CA SER A 188 -25.51 8.47 -13.39
C SER A 188 -24.03 8.43 -13.01
N VAL A 189 -23.77 8.18 -11.72
CA VAL A 189 -22.43 8.12 -11.14
C VAL A 189 -21.71 6.85 -11.59
N ARG A 190 -20.45 7.02 -12.03
CA ARG A 190 -19.48 5.94 -12.19
C ARG A 190 -18.53 5.94 -11.00
N TYR A 191 -18.28 4.76 -10.46
CA TYR A 191 -17.41 4.56 -9.29
C TYR A 191 -16.00 4.09 -9.71
N PRO A 192 -14.93 4.53 -9.02
CA PRO A 192 -14.95 5.44 -7.86
C PRO A 192 -15.36 6.87 -8.25
N LEU A 193 -16.11 7.53 -7.36
CA LEU A 193 -16.57 8.91 -7.52
C LEU A 193 -15.74 9.82 -6.63
N ASP A 194 -14.98 10.74 -7.23
CA ASP A 194 -14.39 11.86 -6.52
C ASP A 194 -15.38 13.01 -6.52
N LEU A 195 -15.59 13.60 -5.34
CA LEU A 195 -16.58 14.65 -5.13
C LEU A 195 -16.00 15.78 -4.28
N LYS A 196 -16.15 17.00 -4.77
CA LYS A 196 -15.87 18.23 -4.06
C LYS A 196 -17.14 19.07 -3.93
N ILE A 197 -17.50 19.41 -2.70
CA ILE A 197 -18.64 20.25 -2.36
C ILE A 197 -18.11 21.53 -1.69
N THR A 198 -18.55 22.68 -2.20
CA THR A 198 -18.23 23.99 -1.62
C THR A 198 -19.49 24.82 -1.48
N TYR A 199 -19.63 25.53 -0.37
CA TYR A 199 -20.75 26.46 -0.15
C TYR A 199 -20.42 27.43 0.98
N THR A 200 -21.15 28.52 1.05
CA THR A 200 -21.08 29.51 2.12
C THR A 200 -22.28 29.34 3.05
N THR A 201 -22.03 29.32 4.36
CA THR A 201 -23.09 29.30 5.39
C THR A 201 -22.81 30.36 6.46
N ASN A 202 -23.83 30.66 7.26
CA ASN A 202 -23.74 31.67 8.31
C ASN A 202 -23.40 31.02 9.65
N ASN A 203 -22.53 31.66 10.42
CA ASN A 203 -22.37 31.39 11.83
C ASN A 203 -23.58 31.94 12.58
N PRO A 204 -24.40 31.08 13.23
CA PRO A 204 -25.62 31.52 13.90
C PRO A 204 -25.36 32.46 15.09
N ILE A 205 -24.14 32.41 15.65
CA ILE A 205 -23.74 33.16 16.85
C ILE A 205 -23.16 34.52 16.43
N SER A 206 -22.16 34.54 15.54
CA SER A 206 -21.48 35.77 15.14
C SER A 206 -22.15 36.53 14.00
N ARG A 207 -23.16 35.95 13.33
CA ARG A 207 -23.81 36.47 12.10
C ARG A 207 -22.84 36.71 10.93
N SER A 208 -21.62 36.20 11.00
CA SER A 208 -20.66 36.21 9.89
C SER A 208 -20.87 35.00 8.99
N SER A 209 -20.57 35.12 7.70
CA SER A 209 -20.54 34.00 6.77
C SER A 209 -19.15 33.36 6.71
N PHE A 210 -19.08 32.07 6.43
CA PHE A 210 -17.84 31.35 6.17
C PHE A 210 -18.03 30.29 5.09
N ASP A 211 -16.94 29.98 4.39
CA ASP A 211 -16.92 28.97 3.34
C ASP A 211 -16.62 27.59 3.91
N VAL A 212 -17.32 26.61 3.37
CA VAL A 212 -17.18 25.19 3.69
C VAL A 212 -16.60 24.47 2.48
N VAL A 213 -15.64 23.59 2.73
CA VAL A 213 -15.06 22.70 1.71
C VAL A 213 -15.12 21.27 2.22
N PHE A 214 -15.71 20.39 1.41
CA PHE A 214 -15.72 18.96 1.65
C PHE A 214 -15.27 18.21 0.40
N GLU A 215 -14.28 17.33 0.54
CA GLU A 215 -13.78 16.47 -0.54
C GLU A 215 -13.78 15.01 -0.07
N CYS A 216 -14.29 14.11 -0.90
CA CYS A 216 -14.32 12.67 -0.62
C CYS A 216 -14.21 11.84 -1.91
N THR A 217 -13.82 10.58 -1.76
CA THR A 217 -13.98 9.54 -2.78
C THR A 217 -14.98 8.50 -2.30
N ILE A 218 -15.96 8.13 -3.11
CA ILE A 218 -16.82 6.96 -2.87
C ILE A 218 -16.35 5.84 -3.78
N ASN A 219 -15.96 4.71 -3.20
CA ASN A 219 -15.32 3.62 -3.93
C ASN A 219 -16.30 2.51 -4.33
N GLU A 220 -17.41 2.38 -3.60
CA GLU A 220 -18.39 1.32 -3.80
C GLU A 220 -19.62 1.78 -4.58
N PRO A 221 -20.06 1.00 -5.60
CA PRO A 221 -21.33 1.24 -6.28
C PRO A 221 -22.53 1.20 -5.34
N GLY A 222 -23.53 2.03 -5.63
CA GLY A 222 -24.80 2.06 -4.92
C GLY A 222 -25.38 3.46 -4.80
N LYS A 223 -26.46 3.57 -4.05
CA LYS A 223 -27.04 4.83 -3.66
C LYS A 223 -26.41 5.31 -2.36
N TRP A 224 -25.89 6.54 -2.34
CA TRP A 224 -25.21 7.12 -1.20
C TRP A 224 -25.93 8.36 -0.67
N GLU A 225 -25.83 8.57 0.64
CA GLU A 225 -26.26 9.79 1.31
C GLU A 225 -25.07 10.39 2.06
N ILE A 226 -24.76 11.65 1.76
CA ILE A 226 -23.72 12.45 2.40
C ILE A 226 -24.42 13.53 3.24
N THR A 227 -24.22 13.48 4.56
CA THR A 227 -24.72 14.49 5.49
C THR A 227 -23.55 15.36 5.96
N LEU A 228 -23.64 16.66 5.71
CA LEU A 228 -22.67 17.68 6.10
C LEU A 228 -23.28 18.55 7.19
N ASN A 229 -22.74 18.50 8.42
CA ASN A 229 -23.26 19.26 9.54
C ASN A 229 -22.40 20.50 9.83
N ASN A 230 -23.05 21.65 9.85
CA ASN A 230 -22.50 22.94 10.28
C ASN A 230 -23.03 23.39 11.64
#